data_AF-A0A0G0LYR5-F1
#
_entry.id   AF-A0A0G0LYR5-F1
#
_cell.length_a   1.000
_cell.length_b   1.000
_cell.length_c   1.000
_cell.angle_alpha   90.00
_cell.angle_beta   90.00
_cell.angle_gamma   90.00
#
_symmetry.space_group_name_H-M   'P 1'
#
loop_
_entity.id
_entity.type
_entity.pdbx_description
1 polymer ?
#
loop_
_entity_poly.entity_id
_entity_poly.type
_entity_poly.pdbx_seq_one_letter_code
_entity_poly.pdbx_strand_id
1 'polypeptide(L)'
;MEDYKERKYLSSIEAAMYLNTTVSTIHHLAKSGEINSVISGSGQKRFNLKDLKKYLTSLPKKAKPIQKKSSIYTELEVGNTVQKIYRKSSIKMSDLEDESVHLMLTSPPYFNAKMYSKRPIKEDLGNIHDLDEWFETITEVWREVFRVLQPGRKAFINIMNLLVPIHIPEGF
;
A
#
# COMPACT_ATOMS: atom_id res chain seq x y z
N MET A 1 12.78 4.63 25.47
CA MET A 1 12.65 3.82 24.24
C MET A 1 11.62 4.50 23.34
N GLU A 2 11.93 5.72 22.90
CA GLU A 2 10.95 6.73 22.43
C GLU A 2 11.10 7.07 20.92
N ASP A 3 12.16 6.57 20.28
CA ASP A 3 12.50 6.91 18.89
C ASP A 3 11.57 6.27 17.83
N TYR A 4 10.74 5.29 18.19
CA TYR A 4 9.82 4.66 17.26
C TYR A 4 8.58 5.52 16.95
N LYS A 5 8.17 6.43 17.84
CA LYS A 5 7.01 7.31 17.60
C LYS A 5 7.27 8.35 16.50
N GLU A 6 8.51 8.80 16.31
CA GLU A 6 8.83 9.86 15.34
C GLU A 6 9.42 9.33 14.02
N ARG A 7 9.60 8.01 13.87
CA ARG A 7 10.07 7.33 12.64
C ARG A 7 11.27 8.03 11.96
N LYS A 8 12.23 8.51 12.75
CA LYS A 8 13.43 9.25 12.30
C LYS A 8 14.36 8.41 11.43
N TYR A 9 14.33 7.08 11.58
CA TYR A 9 15.22 6.15 10.92
C TYR A 9 14.46 5.15 10.05
N LEU A 10 14.98 4.89 8.86
CA LEU A 10 14.49 3.90 7.90
C LEU A 10 15.40 2.67 7.86
N SER A 11 14.83 1.49 7.63
CA SER A 11 15.60 0.30 7.24
C SER A 11 16.19 0.46 5.82
N SER A 12 17.10 -0.43 5.43
CA SER A 12 17.67 -0.41 4.07
C SER A 12 16.61 -0.50 2.96
N ILE A 13 15.57 -1.31 3.17
CA ILE A 13 14.45 -1.48 2.22
C ILE A 13 13.61 -0.20 2.17
N GLU A 14 13.29 0.38 3.32
CA GLU A 14 12.53 1.63 3.38
C GLU A 14 13.30 2.81 2.78
N ALA A 15 14.62 2.89 2.99
CA ALA A 15 15.48 3.89 2.36
C ALA A 15 15.54 3.71 0.83
N ALA A 16 15.61 2.46 0.35
CA ALA A 16 15.59 2.15 -1.08
C ALA A 16 14.27 2.58 -1.73
N MET A 17 13.14 2.27 -1.10
CA MET A 17 11.83 2.75 -1.55
C MET A 17 11.74 4.28 -1.51
N TYR A 18 12.27 4.92 -0.47
CA TYR A 18 12.22 6.37 -0.31
C TYR A 18 12.99 7.12 -1.41
N LEU A 19 14.18 6.62 -1.80
CA LEU A 19 14.98 7.20 -2.88
C LEU A 19 14.65 6.63 -4.27
N ASN A 20 13.60 5.80 -4.38
CA ASN A 20 13.20 5.10 -5.60
C ASN A 20 14.38 4.37 -6.28
N THR A 21 15.10 3.56 -5.50
CA THR A 21 16.31 2.84 -5.90
C THR A 21 16.35 1.45 -5.26
N THR A 22 17.48 0.73 -5.40
CA THR A 22 17.65 -0.62 -4.85
C THR A 22 18.37 -0.61 -3.50
N VAL A 23 18.20 -1.67 -2.70
CA VAL A 23 18.97 -1.85 -1.44
C VAL A 23 20.47 -1.88 -1.70
N SER A 24 20.90 -2.50 -2.81
CA SER A 24 22.30 -2.50 -3.24
C SER A 24 22.82 -1.08 -3.45
N THR A 25 22.02 -0.24 -4.12
CA THR A 25 22.36 1.18 -4.31
C THR A 25 22.43 1.92 -2.99
N ILE A 26 21.50 1.71 -2.07
CA ILE A 26 21.56 2.30 -0.72
C ILE A 26 22.85 1.90 0.02
N HIS A 27 23.26 0.64 -0.06
CA HIS A 27 24.50 0.19 0.57
C HIS A 27 25.74 0.79 -0.08
N HIS A 28 25.71 0.95 -1.40
CA HIS A 28 26.78 1.64 -2.13
C HIS A 28 26.89 3.10 -1.71
N LEU A 29 25.78 3.84 -1.68
CA LEU A 29 25.71 5.24 -1.22
C LEU A 29 26.18 5.39 0.24
N ALA A 30 25.86 4.43 1.08
CA ALA A 30 26.33 4.40 2.47
C ALA A 30 27.84 4.18 2.55
N LYS A 31 28.38 3.33 1.68
CA LYS A 31 29.81 3.00 1.62
C LYS A 31 30.62 4.14 0.99
N SER A 32 30.05 4.87 0.03
CA SER A 32 30.67 6.05 -0.59
C SER A 32 30.59 7.31 0.30
N GLY A 33 29.84 7.26 1.41
CA GLY A 33 29.65 8.39 2.32
C GLY A 33 28.64 9.42 1.85
N GLU A 34 27.91 9.15 0.76
CA GLU A 34 26.87 10.03 0.23
C GLU A 34 25.62 10.08 1.12
N ILE A 35 25.34 9.00 1.84
CA ILE A 35 24.29 8.95 2.87
C ILE A 35 24.83 8.32 4.15
N ASN A 36 24.42 8.85 5.30
CA ASN A 36 24.84 8.28 6.59
C ASN A 36 24.04 7.02 6.92
N SER A 37 24.72 6.04 7.52
CA SER A 37 24.09 4.86 8.09
C SER A 37 24.58 4.61 9.50
N VAL A 38 23.68 4.21 10.40
CA VAL A 38 24.00 3.77 11.76
C VAL A 38 23.63 2.31 11.93
N ILE A 39 24.36 1.59 12.77
CA ILE A 39 24.05 0.19 13.10
C ILE A 39 23.14 0.21 14.33
N SER A 40 21.95 -0.37 14.20
CA SER A 40 21.04 -0.55 15.33
C SER A 40 21.49 -1.68 16.25
N GLY A 41 20.94 -1.78 17.46
CA GLY A 41 21.27 -2.84 18.43
C GLY A 41 21.05 -4.28 17.92
N SER A 42 20.28 -4.46 16.84
CA SER A 42 20.11 -5.75 16.15
C SER A 42 21.14 -6.02 15.05
N GLY A 43 22.15 -5.16 14.88
CA GLY A 43 23.15 -5.26 13.80
C GLY A 43 22.67 -4.75 12.44
N GLN A 44 21.41 -4.34 12.31
CA GLN A 44 20.86 -3.84 11.04
C GLN A 44 21.24 -2.38 10.79
N LYS A 45 21.60 -2.05 9.54
CA LYS A 45 21.81 -0.66 9.10
C LYS A 45 20.50 0.13 9.08
N ARG A 46 20.56 1.35 9.62
CA ARG A 46 19.48 2.33 9.70
C ARG A 46 19.93 3.65 9.08
N PHE A 47 19.01 4.32 8.40
CA PHE A 47 19.27 5.54 7.63
C PHE A 47 18.41 6.67 8.17
N ASN A 48 19.01 7.83 8.45
CA ASN A 48 18.27 8.98 8.95
C ASN A 48 17.44 9.61 7.83
N LEU A 49 16.15 9.85 8.08
CA LEU A 49 15.23 10.42 7.11
C LEU A 49 15.66 11.83 6.65
N LYS A 50 16.25 12.64 7.54
CA LYS A 50 16.76 13.98 7.21
C LYS A 50 17.90 13.92 6.20
N ASP A 51 18.80 12.94 6.36
CA ASP A 51 19.96 12.75 5.48
C ASP A 51 19.52 12.28 4.10
N LEU A 52 18.56 11.35 4.03
CA LEU A 52 17.98 10.91 2.76
C LEU A 52 17.27 12.05 2.04
N LYS A 53 16.56 12.93 2.77
CA LYS A 53 15.92 14.12 2.20
C LYS A 53 16.96 15.10 1.65
N LYS A 54 18.06 15.31 2.38
CA LYS A 54 19.18 16.16 1.96
C LYS A 54 19.83 15.61 0.68
N TYR A 55 20.06 14.31 0.61
CA TYR A 55 20.58 13.64 -0.58
C TYR A 55 19.66 13.82 -1.79
N LEU A 56 18.35 13.63 -1.60
CA LEU A 56 17.35 13.84 -2.66
C LEU A 56 17.38 15.28 -3.21
N THR A 57 17.58 16.27 -2.34
CA THR A 57 17.70 17.68 -2.74
C THR A 57 19.03 18.05 -3.38
N SER A 58 20.12 17.31 -3.10
CA SER A 58 21.44 17.54 -3.70
C SER A 58 21.62 16.86 -5.04
N LEU A 59 20.77 15.88 -5.38
CA LEU A 59 20.78 15.30 -6.71
C LEU A 59 20.49 16.39 -7.75
N PRO A 60 21.25 16.46 -8.85
CA PRO A 60 20.91 17.35 -9.94
C PRO A 60 19.46 17.07 -10.33
N LYS A 61 18.64 18.13 -10.48
CA LYS A 61 17.28 18.00 -10.99
C LYS A 61 17.40 17.29 -12.34
N LYS A 62 17.21 15.97 -12.35
CA LYS A 62 17.09 15.23 -13.60
C LYS A 62 16.01 15.97 -14.38
N ALA A 63 16.29 16.28 -15.65
CA ALA A 63 15.23 16.66 -16.58
C ALA A 63 14.06 15.72 -16.29
N LYS A 64 12.86 16.28 -16.06
CA LYS A 64 11.66 15.47 -15.80
C LYS A 64 11.75 14.31 -16.78
N PRO A 65 11.77 13.05 -16.32
CA PRO A 65 11.78 11.93 -17.26
C PRO A 65 10.67 12.26 -18.25
N ILE A 66 10.99 12.24 -19.56
CA ILE A 66 9.98 12.32 -20.61
C ILE A 66 8.88 11.40 -20.09
N GLN A 67 7.72 11.99 -19.78
CA GLN A 67 6.61 11.22 -19.25
C GLN A 67 6.21 10.30 -20.39
N LYS A 68 6.87 9.14 -20.54
CA LYS A 68 6.20 7.95 -21.01
C LYS A 68 4.95 7.94 -20.15
N LYS A 69 3.79 8.15 -20.77
CA LYS A 69 2.50 7.91 -20.13
C LYS A 69 2.68 6.58 -19.42
N SER A 70 2.90 6.63 -18.11
CA SER A 70 3.05 5.42 -17.34
C SER A 70 1.72 4.73 -17.54
N SER A 71 1.74 3.55 -18.16
CA SER A 71 0.56 2.71 -18.22
C SER A 71 -0.08 2.69 -16.84
N ILE A 72 -1.41 2.82 -16.79
CA ILE A 72 -2.19 2.84 -15.54
C ILE A 72 -2.15 1.47 -14.82
N TYR A 73 -1.58 0.46 -15.48
CA TYR A 73 -1.38 -0.89 -14.99
C TYR A 73 -0.01 -1.43 -15.41
N THR A 74 0.45 -2.47 -14.73
CA THR A 74 1.56 -3.33 -15.18
C THR A 74 0.99 -4.56 -15.87
N GLU A 75 1.45 -4.86 -17.08
CA GLU A 75 1.15 -6.12 -17.78
C GLU A 75 2.31 -7.10 -17.62
N LEU A 76 1.96 -8.35 -17.38
CA LEU A 76 2.88 -9.48 -17.38
C LEU A 76 2.30 -10.56 -18.30
N GLU A 77 3.15 -11.20 -19.09
CA GLU A 77 2.77 -12.39 -19.86
C GLU A 77 3.25 -13.63 -19.12
N VAL A 78 2.32 -14.55 -18.84
CA VAL A 78 2.60 -15.82 -18.17
C VAL A 78 2.03 -16.95 -19.02
N GLY A 79 2.91 -17.64 -19.75
CA GLY A 79 2.51 -18.67 -20.72
C GLY A 79 1.65 -18.06 -21.83
N ASN A 80 0.41 -18.54 -21.95
CA ASN A 80 -0.60 -18.10 -22.90
C ASN A 80 -1.63 -17.13 -22.29
N THR A 81 -1.29 -16.48 -21.17
CA THR A 81 -2.19 -15.57 -20.45
C THR A 81 -1.53 -14.22 -20.18
N VAL A 82 -2.35 -13.18 -20.01
CA VAL A 82 -1.90 -11.82 -19.69
C VAL A 82 -2.47 -11.41 -18.34
N GLN A 83 -1.60 -10.92 -17.46
CA GLN A 83 -1.92 -10.50 -16.10
C GLN A 83 -1.78 -8.99 -16.02
N LYS A 84 -2.90 -8.31 -15.78
CA LYS A 84 -2.96 -6.87 -15.57
C LYS A 84 -3.01 -6.55 -14.07
N ILE A 85 -2.02 -5.81 -13.58
CA ILE A 85 -1.91 -5.39 -12.19
C ILE A 85 -2.16 -3.89 -12.10
N TYR A 86 -3.27 -3.52 -11.47
CA TYR A 86 -3.63 -2.12 -11.22
C TYR A 86 -3.24 -1.74 -9.79
N ARG A 87 -2.41 -0.71 -9.63
CA ARG A 87 -1.99 -0.23 -8.30
C ARG A 87 -2.82 0.97 -7.85
N LYS A 88 -4.09 0.72 -7.53
CA LYS A 88 -5.11 1.73 -7.22
C LYS A 88 -6.12 1.23 -6.18
N SER A 89 -6.98 2.13 -5.70
CA SER A 89 -8.10 1.77 -4.82
C SER A 89 -9.14 0.95 -5.57
N SER A 90 -9.67 -0.08 -4.91
CA SER A 90 -10.79 -0.89 -5.41
C SER A 90 -12.15 -0.22 -5.25
N ILE A 91 -12.22 0.94 -4.55
CA ILE A 91 -13.42 1.80 -4.47
C ILE A 91 -13.82 2.29 -5.87
N LYS A 92 -12.87 2.36 -6.81
CA LYS A 92 -13.14 2.73 -8.20
C LYS A 92 -12.35 1.86 -9.19
N MET A 93 -13.05 0.97 -9.87
CA MET A 93 -12.56 0.05 -10.88
C MET A 93 -12.82 0.55 -12.31
N SER A 94 -12.71 1.86 -12.56
CA SER A 94 -12.99 2.50 -13.87
C SER A 94 -12.13 2.04 -15.06
N ASP A 95 -11.13 1.18 -14.81
CA ASP A 95 -10.29 0.60 -15.86
C ASP A 95 -10.86 -0.74 -16.36
N LEU A 96 -11.96 -1.20 -15.77
CA LEU A 96 -12.71 -2.38 -16.15
C LEU A 96 -14.08 -1.95 -16.66
N GLU A 97 -14.47 -2.51 -17.80
CA GLU A 97 -15.80 -2.35 -18.37
C GLU A 97 -16.84 -3.06 -17.49
N ASP A 98 -18.09 -2.59 -17.59
CA ASP A 98 -19.24 -3.25 -16.98
C ASP A 98 -19.34 -4.68 -17.52
N GLU A 99 -19.74 -5.63 -16.68
CA GLU A 99 -19.96 -7.03 -17.06
C GLU A 99 -18.77 -7.66 -17.84
N SER A 100 -17.53 -7.34 -17.44
CA SER A 100 -16.31 -7.87 -18.09
C SER A 100 -15.63 -9.01 -17.30
N VAL A 101 -15.99 -9.19 -16.03
CA VAL A 101 -15.37 -10.14 -15.10
C VAL A 101 -16.23 -11.39 -14.94
N HIS A 102 -15.58 -12.56 -15.04
CA HIS A 102 -16.25 -13.86 -14.97
C HIS A 102 -16.25 -14.48 -13.57
N LEU A 103 -15.30 -14.08 -12.73
CA LEU A 103 -15.10 -14.59 -11.37
C LEU A 103 -14.43 -13.50 -10.54
N MET A 104 -15.01 -13.19 -9.37
CA MET A 104 -14.35 -12.37 -8.37
C MET A 104 -13.97 -13.23 -7.17
N LEU A 105 -12.73 -13.10 -6.70
CA LEU A 105 -12.25 -13.71 -5.48
C LEU A 105 -11.48 -12.66 -4.67
N THR A 106 -11.84 -12.49 -3.40
CA THR A 106 -11.15 -11.53 -2.53
C THR A 106 -11.18 -11.93 -1.05
N SER A 107 -10.27 -11.34 -0.27
CA SER A 107 -10.26 -11.35 1.19
C SER A 107 -10.14 -9.88 1.63
N PRO A 108 -11.26 -9.17 1.86
CA PRO A 108 -11.23 -7.75 2.13
C PRO A 108 -10.57 -7.46 3.49
N PRO A 109 -10.08 -6.24 3.71
CA PRO A 109 -9.56 -5.86 5.02
C PRO A 109 -10.69 -5.91 6.05
N TYR A 110 -10.58 -6.82 7.01
CA TYR A 110 -11.59 -6.91 8.06
C TYR A 110 -11.54 -5.71 9.01
N PHE A 111 -12.72 -5.22 9.43
CA PHE A 111 -12.86 -4.05 10.28
C PHE A 111 -11.97 -4.15 11.53
N ASN A 112 -11.09 -3.16 11.68
CA ASN A 112 -10.24 -2.95 12.85
C ASN A 112 -9.47 -4.20 13.35
N ALA A 113 -9.22 -5.19 12.49
CA ALA A 113 -8.65 -6.48 12.90
C ALA A 113 -7.13 -6.44 13.03
N LYS A 114 -6.47 -5.68 12.15
CA LYS A 114 -5.01 -5.48 12.13
C LYS A 114 -4.65 -4.27 11.27
N MET A 115 -3.43 -3.79 11.44
CA MET A 115 -2.84 -2.81 10.54
C MET A 115 -2.36 -3.49 9.24
N TYR A 116 -2.99 -3.15 8.11
CA TYR A 116 -2.57 -3.62 6.78
C TYR A 116 -1.38 -2.82 6.22
N SER A 117 -1.28 -1.55 6.63
CA SER A 117 -0.23 -0.62 6.21
C SER A 117 0.63 -0.22 7.39
N LYS A 118 1.96 -0.13 7.21
CA LYS A 118 2.89 0.26 8.29
C LYS A 118 2.77 1.73 8.72
N ARG A 119 2.10 2.55 7.92
CA ARG A 119 1.74 3.95 8.18
C ARG A 119 0.30 4.12 7.69
N PRO A 120 -0.52 4.96 8.35
CA PRO A 120 -1.83 5.32 7.82
C PRO A 120 -1.71 5.83 6.39
N ILE A 121 -2.48 5.23 5.48
CA ILE A 121 -2.67 5.71 4.12
C ILE A 121 -4.07 6.30 4.09
N LYS A 122 -4.21 7.52 3.56
CA LYS A 122 -5.52 8.15 3.39
C LYS A 122 -6.40 7.25 2.51
N GLU A 123 -7.65 7.03 2.89
CA GLU A 123 -8.61 6.16 2.20
C GLU A 123 -8.25 4.64 2.25
N ASP A 124 -7.34 4.23 3.14
CA ASP A 124 -7.12 2.81 3.42
C ASP A 124 -8.27 2.23 4.23
N LEU A 125 -9.08 1.39 3.60
CA LEU A 125 -10.16 0.62 4.21
C LEU A 125 -9.72 -0.14 5.47
N GLY A 126 -8.46 -0.60 5.51
CA GLY A 126 -7.91 -1.30 6.67
C GLY A 126 -7.50 -0.38 7.83
N ASN A 127 -7.63 0.94 7.66
CA ASN A 127 -7.28 1.96 8.65
C ASN A 127 -8.50 2.83 9.04
N ILE A 128 -9.71 2.36 8.77
CA ILE A 128 -10.95 2.97 9.26
C ILE A 128 -11.28 2.35 10.61
N HIS A 129 -11.54 3.20 11.60
CA HIS A 129 -11.84 2.79 12.98
C HIS A 129 -13.28 3.06 13.39
N ASP A 130 -14.04 3.74 12.53
CA ASP A 130 -15.48 3.90 12.66
C ASP A 130 -16.21 2.83 11.84
N LEU A 131 -17.18 2.15 12.46
CA LEU A 131 -17.83 1.00 11.83
C LEU A 131 -18.73 1.40 10.67
N ASP A 132 -19.44 2.53 10.80
CA ASP A 132 -20.36 3.02 9.78
C ASP A 132 -19.57 3.54 8.57
N GLU A 133 -18.51 4.32 8.80
CA GLU A 133 -17.58 4.75 7.74
C GLU A 133 -16.97 3.55 7.00
N TRP A 134 -16.63 2.48 7.72
CA TRP A 134 -16.08 1.26 7.12
C TRP A 134 -17.12 0.57 6.24
N PHE A 135 -18.38 0.45 6.71
CA PHE A 135 -19.48 -0.13 5.94
C PHE A 135 -19.80 0.68 4.70
N GLU A 136 -19.84 2.01 4.80
CA GLU A 136 -20.04 2.90 3.64
C GLU A 136 -18.93 2.70 2.61
N THR A 137 -17.67 2.73 3.07
CA THR A 137 -16.52 2.64 2.17
C THR A 137 -16.41 1.27 1.49
N ILE A 138 -16.65 0.17 2.20
CA ILE A 138 -16.59 -1.17 1.60
C ILE A 138 -17.78 -1.42 0.66
N THR A 139 -18.93 -0.78 0.90
CA THR A 139 -20.10 -0.85 0.01
C THR A 139 -19.77 -0.32 -1.38
N GLU A 140 -18.97 0.76 -1.48
CA GLU A 140 -18.52 1.28 -2.78
C GLU A 140 -17.66 0.27 -3.55
N VAL A 141 -16.82 -0.51 -2.86
CA VAL A 141 -16.08 -1.62 -3.49
C VAL A 141 -17.05 -2.69 -4.01
N TRP A 142 -18.10 -3.02 -3.25
CA TRP A 142 -19.09 -4.01 -3.67
C TRP A 142 -19.94 -3.54 -4.85
N ARG A 143 -20.26 -2.24 -4.93
CA ARG A 143 -20.91 -1.65 -6.11
C ARG A 143 -20.05 -1.84 -7.36
N GLU A 144 -18.75 -1.55 -7.27
CA GLU A 144 -17.84 -1.75 -8.41
C GLU A 144 -17.67 -3.22 -8.76
N VAL A 145 -17.56 -4.11 -7.77
CA VAL A 145 -17.53 -5.56 -8.00
C VAL A 145 -18.80 -6.01 -8.74
N PHE A 146 -19.98 -5.57 -8.31
CA PHE A 146 -21.23 -5.92 -8.97
C PHE A 146 -21.29 -5.40 -10.41
N ARG A 147 -20.89 -4.14 -10.63
CA ARG A 147 -20.84 -3.51 -11.96
C ARG A 147 -19.97 -4.29 -12.95
N VAL A 148 -18.77 -4.69 -12.54
CA VAL A 148 -17.82 -5.35 -13.44
C VAL A 148 -18.12 -6.84 -13.61
N LEU A 149 -18.87 -7.47 -12.71
CA LEU A 149 -19.16 -8.90 -12.76
C LEU A 149 -20.29 -9.18 -13.76
N GLN A 150 -20.10 -10.16 -14.65
CA GLN A 150 -21.13 -10.55 -15.60
C GLN A 150 -22.37 -11.15 -14.92
N PRO A 151 -23.57 -10.97 -15.52
CA PRO A 151 -24.77 -11.66 -15.08
C PRO A 151 -24.57 -13.18 -14.96
N GLY A 152 -25.03 -13.75 -13.84
CA GLY A 152 -24.93 -15.19 -13.57
C GLY A 152 -23.54 -15.69 -13.12
N ARG A 153 -22.56 -14.80 -12.94
CA ARG A 153 -21.24 -15.15 -12.40
C ARG A 153 -21.18 -15.08 -10.89
N LYS A 154 -20.05 -15.51 -10.33
CA LYS A 154 -19.88 -15.72 -8.89
C LYS A 154 -18.83 -14.79 -8.30
N ALA A 155 -19.17 -14.30 -7.11
CA ALA A 155 -18.29 -13.55 -6.22
C ALA A 155 -17.99 -14.41 -4.98
N PHE A 156 -16.71 -14.64 -4.70
CA PHE A 156 -16.26 -15.37 -3.52
C PHE A 156 -15.54 -14.40 -2.58
N ILE A 157 -16.09 -14.23 -1.38
CA ILE A 157 -15.56 -13.31 -0.38
C ILE A 157 -15.13 -14.16 0.81
N ASN A 158 -13.82 -14.18 1.07
CA ASN A 158 -13.28 -14.79 2.28
C ASN A 158 -13.52 -13.83 3.45
N ILE A 159 -14.35 -14.25 4.41
CA ILE A 159 -14.71 -13.47 5.59
C ILE A 159 -14.41 -14.24 6.87
N MET A 160 -14.21 -13.50 7.95
CA MET A 160 -14.01 -14.03 9.29
C MET A 160 -15.00 -13.38 10.25
N ASN A 161 -15.59 -14.16 11.16
CA ASN A 161 -16.36 -13.60 12.25
C ASN A 161 -15.42 -12.84 13.18
N LEU A 162 -15.61 -11.52 13.26
CA LEU A 162 -14.92 -10.66 14.20
C LEU A 162 -15.84 -10.25 15.32
N LEU A 163 -15.35 -10.37 16.55
CA LEU A 163 -15.99 -9.77 17.70
C LEU A 163 -15.68 -8.27 17.65
N VAL A 164 -16.68 -7.48 17.30
CA VAL A 164 -16.61 -6.02 17.41
C VAL A 164 -17.07 -5.66 18.83
N PRO A 165 -16.19 -5.12 19.70
CA PRO A 165 -16.61 -4.67 21.01
C PRO A 165 -17.55 -3.48 20.82
N ILE A 166 -18.85 -3.71 20.96
CA ILE A 166 -19.82 -2.62 21.05
C ILE A 166 -19.60 -2.02 22.43
N HIS A 167 -19.24 -0.74 22.49
CA HIS A 167 -19.19 -0.01 23.75
C HIS A 167 -20.65 0.12 24.22
N ILE A 168 -21.06 -0.73 25.17
CA ILE A 168 -22.33 -0.55 25.88
C ILE A 168 -22.06 0.59 26.86
N PRO A 169 -22.78 1.73 26.76
CA PRO A 169 -22.65 2.79 27.75
C PRO A 169 -22.92 2.22 29.15
N GLU A 170 -22.09 2.57 30.13
CA GLU A 170 -22.31 2.15 31.52
C GLU A 170 -23.71 2.59 31.98
N GLY A 171 -24.57 1.63 32.37
CA GLY A 171 -25.88 1.96 32.98
C GLY A 171 -27.11 1.17 32.50
N PHE A 172 -26.97 -0.03 31.92
CA PHE A 172 -28.07 -0.99 31.80
C PHE A 172 -28.07 -1.99 32.96
#